data_AF-A0A925ZND3-F1
#
_entry.id   AF-A0A925ZND3-F1
#
_cell.length_a   1.000
_cell.length_b   1.000
_cell.length_c   1.000
_cell.angle_alpha   90.00
_cell.angle_beta   90.00
_cell.angle_gamma   90.00
#
_symmetry.space_group_name_H-M   'P 1'
#
loop_
_entity.id
_entity.type
_entity.pdbx_description
1 polymer ?
#
loop_
_entity_poly.entity_id
_entity_poly.type
_entity_poly.pdbx_seq_one_letter_code
_entity_poly.pdbx_strand_id
1 'polypeptide(L)'
;PAGLLPASLFDRAQSWTLPPDANMAVLESDAIGCRVAMIDADAFAPRVVFWSADDLPIQVIAGEGEVAGAGAIELVVDHDGRGRYEASEELVFAPGEAREPTGVCAMQDDAERVDWGDHVPVGNLRVQAVVPGVDGCTAIDLVAITGDHGERMYLCTPPLELPFAVGDAVQVRREYASSSESVVITQLGDDLQPAQPLAELWVSRGAEAPALPGLELSVVPVYGCEWASDPCGAAVRGVSVVLGGPGYDAAQLSIGVATTSGSSEGDTWTVTLAHGQERAVLDDECSVGPDGLGYDIEMVAVHHGAQE
;
A
#
# COMPACT_ATOMS: atom_id res chain seq x y z
N PRO A 1 13.92 0.60 13.05
CA PRO A 1 13.48 1.85 12.38
C PRO A 1 14.50 2.40 11.37
N ALA A 2 15.69 2.81 11.82
CA ALA A 2 16.72 3.38 10.92
C ALA A 2 17.24 2.41 9.83
N GLY A 3 17.06 1.10 10.02
CA GLY A 3 17.33 0.09 8.99
C GLY A 3 16.48 0.19 7.73
N LEU A 4 15.38 0.94 7.82
CA LEU A 4 14.39 1.12 6.75
C LEU A 4 14.50 2.49 6.09
N LEU A 5 15.52 3.26 6.44
CA LEU A 5 15.73 4.59 5.90
C LEU A 5 17.02 4.63 5.09
N PRO A 6 16.99 4.19 3.82
CA PRO A 6 18.15 4.34 2.95
C PRO A 6 18.48 5.82 2.75
N ALA A 7 19.73 6.10 2.38
CA ALA A 7 20.18 7.45 2.08
C ALA A 7 19.31 8.16 1.02
N SER A 8 18.66 7.42 0.12
CA SER A 8 17.77 7.94 -0.92
C SER A 8 16.48 8.57 -0.40
N LEU A 9 16.05 8.26 0.82
CA LEU A 9 14.88 8.88 1.46
C LEU A 9 15.16 10.25 2.06
N PHE A 10 16.43 10.66 2.12
CA PHE A 10 16.81 11.94 2.68
C PHE A 10 16.97 12.96 1.56
N ASP A 11 16.51 14.19 1.82
CA ASP A 11 16.74 15.33 0.93
C ASP A 11 18.25 15.61 0.78
N ARG A 12 18.59 16.52 -0.13
CA ARG A 12 19.96 16.92 -0.43
C ARG A 12 20.73 17.24 0.85
N ALA A 13 21.89 16.61 0.98
CA ALA A 13 22.80 16.84 2.09
C ALA A 13 23.18 18.32 2.17
N GLN A 14 23.05 18.87 3.36
CA GLN A 14 23.65 20.14 3.74
C GLN A 14 24.98 19.83 4.44
N SER A 15 26.01 20.63 4.17
CA SER A 15 27.36 20.39 4.70
C SER A 15 27.93 21.65 5.33
N TRP A 16 28.63 21.46 6.44
CA TRP A 16 29.26 22.52 7.20
C TRP A 16 30.63 22.06 7.69
N THR A 17 31.52 23.01 7.98
CA THR A 17 32.76 22.76 8.69
C THR A 17 32.66 23.41 10.05
N LEU A 18 32.71 22.59 11.10
CA LEU A 18 32.63 23.05 12.49
C LEU A 18 34.02 23.05 13.13
N PRO A 19 34.45 24.14 13.79
CA PRO A 19 35.64 24.07 14.64
C PRO A 19 35.38 23.17 15.86
N PRO A 20 36.44 22.72 16.56
CA PRO A 20 36.28 22.04 17.84
C PRO A 20 35.42 22.86 18.80
N ASP A 21 34.62 22.17 19.63
CA ASP A 21 33.74 22.75 20.65
C ASP A 21 32.59 23.65 20.10
N ALA A 22 32.37 23.66 18.78
CA ALA A 22 31.21 24.32 18.18
C ALA A 22 29.98 23.40 18.12
N ASN A 23 28.81 24.01 18.30
CA ASN A 23 27.52 23.36 18.23
C ASN A 23 26.74 23.86 17.01
N MET A 24 25.92 22.99 16.44
CA MET A 24 25.02 23.30 15.32
C MET A 24 23.71 22.54 15.51
N ALA A 25 22.59 23.17 15.14
CA ALA A 25 21.31 22.48 15.08
C ALA A 25 21.29 21.51 13.87
N VAL A 26 20.72 20.31 14.06
CA VAL A 26 20.58 19.32 12.97
C VAL A 26 19.62 19.82 11.89
N LEU A 27 18.53 20.49 12.29
CA LEU A 27 17.61 21.21 11.40
C LEU A 27 17.19 22.52 12.08
N GLU A 28 17.21 23.64 11.35
CA GLU A 28 16.56 24.88 11.76
C GLU A 28 15.09 24.80 11.33
N SER A 29 14.15 24.57 12.25
CA SER A 29 12.73 24.52 11.88
C SER A 29 11.79 24.77 13.05
N ASP A 30 10.80 25.62 12.81
CA ASP A 30 9.66 25.88 13.71
C ASP A 30 8.52 24.88 13.51
N ALA A 31 8.68 23.90 12.62
CA ALA A 31 7.57 23.06 12.18
C ALA A 31 7.36 21.85 13.10
N ILE A 32 6.12 21.70 13.55
CA ILE A 32 5.63 20.66 14.45
C ILE A 32 5.68 19.27 13.78
N GLY A 33 5.99 18.22 14.54
CA GLY A 33 5.91 16.83 14.10
C GLY A 33 7.15 15.97 14.42
N CYS A 34 7.07 14.69 14.06
CA CYS A 34 8.20 13.77 14.07
C CYS A 34 9.16 14.12 12.93
N ARG A 35 10.46 14.14 13.23
CA ARG A 35 11.54 14.51 12.34
C ARG A 35 12.53 13.38 12.25
N VAL A 36 13.16 13.30 11.08
CA VAL A 36 14.26 12.40 10.84
C VAL A 36 15.34 13.13 10.05
N ALA A 37 16.59 12.91 10.43
CA ALA A 37 17.75 13.43 9.70
C ALA A 37 18.87 12.39 9.69
N MET A 38 19.62 12.33 8.60
CA MET A 38 20.85 11.55 8.53
C MET A 38 22.04 12.49 8.75
N ILE A 39 22.86 12.17 9.74
CA ILE A 39 24.12 12.87 10.02
C ILE A 39 25.25 12.02 9.46
N ASP A 40 26.08 12.65 8.64
CA ASP A 40 27.31 12.10 8.10
C ASP A 40 28.46 13.08 8.40
N ALA A 41 29.60 12.56 8.85
CA ALA A 41 30.74 13.36 9.29
C ALA A 41 32.06 12.63 9.01
N ASP A 42 33.11 13.39 8.72
CA ASP A 42 34.42 12.84 8.39
C ASP A 42 34.97 11.95 9.52
N ALA A 43 35.33 10.72 9.18
CA ALA A 43 35.79 9.66 10.10
C ALA A 43 34.72 9.08 11.04
N PHE A 44 33.43 9.37 10.79
CA PHE A 44 32.28 8.77 11.49
C PHE A 44 31.49 7.87 10.53
N ALA A 45 30.83 6.84 11.07
CA ALA A 45 29.82 6.10 10.30
C ALA A 45 28.51 6.91 10.28
N PRO A 46 27.75 6.98 9.18
CA PRO A 46 26.50 7.73 9.15
C PRO A 46 25.51 7.27 10.24
N ARG A 47 24.69 8.20 10.73
CA ARG A 47 23.65 7.93 11.75
C ARG A 47 22.33 8.59 11.40
N VAL A 48 21.24 7.94 11.77
CA VAL A 48 19.90 8.49 11.64
C VAL A 48 19.44 8.97 13.01
N VAL A 49 18.89 10.18 13.04
CA VAL A 49 18.38 10.84 14.24
C VAL A 49 16.88 11.00 14.11
N PHE A 50 16.13 10.59 15.13
CA PHE A 50 14.69 10.82 15.22
C PHE A 50 14.37 11.69 16.42
N TRP A 51 13.43 12.63 16.24
CA TRP A 51 12.88 13.39 17.35
C TRP A 51 11.49 13.90 17.02
N SER A 52 10.64 14.05 18.04
CA SER A 52 9.45 14.90 17.92
C SER A 52 9.80 16.30 18.40
N ALA A 53 9.26 17.32 17.73
CA ALA A 53 9.38 18.71 18.18
C ALA A 53 8.88 18.93 19.63
N ASP A 54 8.01 18.04 20.13
CA ASP A 54 7.43 18.11 21.46
C ASP A 54 8.19 17.27 22.52
N ASP A 55 9.06 16.34 22.09
CA ASP A 55 9.71 15.36 22.99
C ASP A 55 11.07 15.81 23.52
N LEU A 56 11.76 16.69 22.79
CA LEU A 56 13.07 17.22 23.20
C LEU A 56 12.92 18.68 23.64
N PRO A 57 13.40 19.06 24.84
CA PRO A 57 13.42 20.46 25.21
C PRO A 57 14.30 21.20 24.20
N ILE A 58 13.72 22.18 23.48
CA ILE A 58 14.47 23.10 22.62
C ILE A 58 15.38 23.92 23.53
N GLN A 59 16.59 23.42 23.78
CA GLN A 59 17.63 24.15 24.47
C GLN A 59 18.56 24.72 23.40
N VAL A 60 18.55 26.04 23.28
CA VAL A 60 19.61 26.76 22.58
C VAL A 60 20.87 26.56 23.41
N ILE A 61 21.76 25.67 22.97
CA ILE A 61 23.08 25.50 23.58
C ILE A 61 23.94 26.67 23.11
N ALA A 62 24.35 27.54 24.03
CA ALA A 62 25.27 28.61 23.69
C ALA A 62 26.65 28.00 23.35
N GLY A 63 27.30 28.48 22.29
CA GLY A 63 28.61 27.96 21.87
C GLY A 63 29.70 28.19 22.92
N GLU A 64 30.65 27.24 22.98
CA GLU A 64 31.78 27.08 23.91
C GLU A 64 31.43 26.88 25.41
N GLY A 65 31.77 25.70 25.94
CA GLY A 65 31.94 25.47 27.39
C GLY A 65 30.68 25.06 28.18
N GLU A 66 29.53 24.83 27.53
CA GLU A 66 28.33 24.30 28.19
C GLU A 66 28.24 22.77 28.10
N VAL A 67 27.67 22.16 29.15
CA VAL A 67 27.43 20.71 29.18
C VAL A 67 26.24 20.40 28.29
N ALA A 68 26.45 19.47 27.35
CA ALA A 68 25.42 18.91 26.48
C ALA A 68 24.17 18.50 27.26
N GLY A 69 23.02 19.08 26.92
CA GLY A 69 21.71 18.79 27.53
C GLY A 69 21.03 17.56 26.93
N ALA A 70 19.81 17.26 27.39
CA ALA A 70 18.97 16.21 26.80
C ALA A 70 18.66 16.56 25.33
N GLY A 71 19.02 15.67 24.38
CA GLY A 71 18.86 15.89 22.95
C GLY A 71 20.14 16.26 22.20
N ALA A 72 21.26 16.44 22.89
CA ALA A 72 22.55 16.67 22.25
C ALA A 72 23.14 15.38 21.66
N ILE A 73 23.89 15.55 20.56
CA ILE A 73 24.67 14.51 19.91
C ILE A 73 26.11 15.00 19.87
N GLU A 74 26.98 14.40 20.68
CA GLU A 74 28.38 14.77 20.74
C GLU A 74 29.19 13.92 19.76
N LEU A 75 30.04 14.57 18.97
CA LEU A 75 30.94 13.92 18.03
C LEU A 75 32.32 13.81 18.67
N VAL A 76 32.69 12.59 19.09
CA VAL A 76 33.96 12.33 19.76
C VAL A 76 34.90 11.60 18.82
N VAL A 77 36.11 12.13 18.63
CA VAL A 77 37.18 11.45 17.88
C VAL A 77 38.16 10.84 18.87
N ASP A 78 38.43 9.54 18.73
CA ASP A 78 39.41 8.86 19.58
C ASP A 78 40.86 9.14 19.14
N HIS A 79 41.81 8.65 19.94
CA HIS A 79 43.25 8.78 19.68
C HIS A 79 43.73 8.12 18.37
N ASP A 80 42.94 7.20 17.81
CA ASP A 80 43.21 6.53 16.53
C ASP A 80 42.56 7.28 15.35
N GLY A 81 41.90 8.42 15.61
CA GLY A 81 41.22 9.21 14.60
C GLY A 81 39.86 8.66 14.18
N ARG A 82 39.26 7.75 14.94
CA ARG A 82 37.92 7.20 14.66
C ARG A 82 36.87 7.98 15.42
N GLY A 83 35.84 8.41 14.70
CA GLY A 83 34.70 9.11 15.25
C GLY A 83 33.66 8.17 15.88
N ARG A 84 33.06 8.60 16.99
CA ARG A 84 31.87 7.99 17.60
C ARG A 84 30.87 9.07 18.02
N TYR A 85 29.59 8.75 17.93
CA TYR A 85 28.52 9.60 18.44
C TYR A 85 28.23 9.22 19.89
N GLU A 86 28.22 10.21 20.78
CA GLU A 86 27.72 10.07 22.14
C GLU A 86 26.39 10.81 22.25
N ALA A 87 25.32 10.06 22.50
CA ALA A 87 23.96 10.55 22.58
C ALA A 87 23.10 9.59 23.42
N SER A 88 21.87 9.99 23.73
CA SER A 88 20.88 9.04 24.25
C SER A 88 20.66 7.90 23.24
N GLU A 89 20.52 6.66 23.72
CA GLU A 89 20.25 5.48 22.88
C GLU A 89 18.93 5.61 22.09
N GLU A 90 18.03 6.48 22.55
CA GLU A 90 16.74 6.76 21.91
C GLU A 90 16.84 7.77 20.76
N LEU A 91 18.00 8.43 20.60
CA LEU A 91 18.16 9.56 19.68
C LEU A 91 18.89 9.17 18.40
N VAL A 92 19.93 8.34 18.49
CA VAL A 92 20.87 8.08 17.40
C VAL A 92 20.92 6.61 17.03
N PHE A 93 20.59 6.30 15.79
CA PHE A 93 20.47 4.94 15.27
C PHE A 93 21.46 4.70 14.14
N ALA A 94 21.98 3.47 14.03
CA ALA A 94 22.71 3.06 12.83
C ALA A 94 21.73 2.99 11.65
N PRO A 95 22.04 3.59 10.48
CA PRO A 95 21.34 3.25 9.26
C PRO A 95 21.59 1.77 8.99
N GLY A 96 20.56 1.07 8.56
CA GLY A 96 20.73 -0.29 8.05
C GLY A 96 20.88 -0.26 6.54
N GLU A 97 21.37 -1.38 6.02
CA GLU A 97 21.34 -1.61 4.59
C GLU A 97 19.93 -2.07 4.22
N ALA A 98 19.22 -1.23 3.46
CA ALA A 98 18.00 -1.64 2.80
C ALA A 98 18.33 -2.84 1.90
N ARG A 99 17.63 -3.95 2.13
CA ARG A 99 17.72 -5.11 1.25
C ARG A 99 16.53 -5.06 0.31
N GLU A 100 16.81 -5.14 -0.98
CA GLU A 100 15.76 -5.42 -1.95
C GLU A 100 15.16 -6.79 -1.62
N PRO A 101 13.83 -6.89 -1.54
CA PRO A 101 13.20 -8.15 -1.21
C PRO A 101 13.22 -9.04 -2.45
N THR A 102 13.30 -10.36 -2.25
CA THR A 102 13.46 -11.32 -3.35
C THR A 102 12.51 -12.50 -3.21
N GLY A 103 12.31 -13.23 -4.30
CA GLY A 103 11.44 -14.40 -4.33
C GLY A 103 9.98 -14.05 -4.00
N VAL A 104 9.38 -14.74 -3.05
CA VAL A 104 7.99 -14.50 -2.63
C VAL A 104 7.77 -13.16 -1.93
N CYS A 105 8.85 -12.51 -1.49
CA CYS A 105 8.79 -11.18 -0.89
C CYS A 105 9.10 -10.08 -1.91
N ALA A 106 9.50 -10.44 -3.13
CA ALA A 106 9.86 -9.47 -4.16
C ALA A 106 8.74 -8.46 -4.37
N MET A 107 9.14 -7.22 -4.64
CA MET A 107 8.20 -6.18 -4.98
C MET A 107 7.44 -6.57 -6.24
N GLN A 108 6.13 -6.29 -6.21
CA GLN A 108 5.26 -6.53 -7.34
C GLN A 108 5.46 -5.43 -8.38
N ASP A 109 5.29 -5.76 -9.65
CA ASP A 109 5.34 -4.78 -10.73
C ASP A 109 4.05 -3.93 -10.69
N ASP A 110 4.20 -2.61 -10.77
CA ASP A 110 3.06 -1.70 -10.85
C ASP A 110 2.19 -1.96 -12.09
N ALA A 111 2.76 -2.57 -13.15
CA ALA A 111 2.01 -2.99 -14.32
C ALA A 111 1.02 -4.14 -14.05
N GLU A 112 1.15 -4.86 -12.93
CA GLU A 112 0.25 -5.97 -12.53
C GLU A 112 -0.90 -5.52 -11.61
N ARG A 113 -0.99 -4.21 -11.34
CA ARG A 113 -2.01 -3.62 -10.48
C ARG A 113 -3.40 -3.62 -11.11
N VAL A 114 -4.43 -3.59 -10.27
CA VAL A 114 -5.80 -3.38 -10.74
C VAL A 114 -5.99 -1.93 -11.15
N ASP A 115 -6.61 -1.74 -12.30
CA ASP A 115 -6.99 -0.42 -12.76
C ASP A 115 -8.33 -0.44 -13.46
N TRP A 116 -8.99 0.70 -13.41
CA TRP A 116 -10.18 0.97 -14.20
C TRP A 116 -10.12 2.41 -14.67
N GLY A 117 -10.56 2.65 -15.91
CA GLY A 117 -10.52 3.98 -16.49
C GLY A 117 -11.27 5.01 -15.63
N ASP A 118 -10.91 6.29 -15.78
CA ASP A 118 -11.48 7.42 -15.02
C ASP A 118 -13.01 7.48 -15.04
N HIS A 119 -13.61 6.93 -16.10
CA HIS A 119 -15.05 6.86 -16.29
C HIS A 119 -15.57 5.45 -16.03
N VAL A 120 -16.32 5.29 -14.95
CA VAL A 120 -17.08 4.08 -14.64
C VAL A 120 -18.58 4.38 -14.79
N PRO A 121 -19.27 3.77 -15.77
CA PRO A 121 -20.71 3.96 -15.96
C PRO A 121 -21.47 3.34 -14.79
N VAL A 122 -22.25 4.14 -14.05
CA VAL A 122 -23.00 3.68 -12.86
C VAL A 122 -24.49 3.53 -13.19
N GLY A 123 -25.10 2.46 -12.69
CA GLY A 123 -26.54 2.21 -12.82
C GLY A 123 -26.87 0.83 -13.41
N ASN A 124 -28.13 0.65 -13.79
CA ASN A 124 -28.60 -0.60 -14.41
C ASN A 124 -28.37 -0.55 -15.92
N LEU A 125 -27.50 -1.44 -16.40
CA LEU A 125 -26.97 -1.47 -17.76
C LEU A 125 -27.13 -2.87 -18.34
N ARG A 126 -26.93 -3.00 -19.65
CA ARG A 126 -26.83 -4.28 -20.35
C ARG A 126 -25.47 -4.41 -21.00
N VAL A 127 -24.85 -5.58 -20.85
CA VAL A 127 -23.57 -5.90 -21.49
C VAL A 127 -23.79 -6.10 -22.99
N GLN A 128 -23.16 -5.28 -23.82
CA GLN A 128 -23.19 -5.39 -25.28
C GLN A 128 -22.00 -6.15 -25.84
N ALA A 129 -20.82 -5.96 -25.24
CA ALA A 129 -19.60 -6.65 -25.64
C ALA A 129 -18.63 -6.73 -24.47
N VAL A 130 -17.83 -7.80 -24.47
CA VAL A 130 -16.69 -7.99 -23.57
C VAL A 130 -15.51 -8.32 -24.48
N VAL A 131 -14.52 -7.42 -24.53
CA VAL A 131 -13.39 -7.51 -25.46
C VAL A 131 -12.09 -7.50 -24.67
N PRO A 132 -11.45 -8.67 -24.48
CA PRO A 132 -10.13 -8.75 -23.86
C PRO A 132 -9.08 -8.01 -24.69
N GLY A 133 -8.30 -7.16 -24.04
CA GLY A 133 -7.14 -6.48 -24.59
C GLY A 133 -5.87 -7.32 -24.45
N VAL A 134 -4.86 -6.99 -25.25
CA VAL A 134 -3.53 -7.62 -25.19
C VAL A 134 -2.66 -7.07 -24.04
N ASP A 135 -3.12 -5.98 -23.43
CA ASP A 135 -2.55 -5.28 -22.28
C ASP A 135 -3.05 -5.84 -20.94
N GLY A 136 -3.88 -6.88 -20.96
CA GLY A 136 -4.49 -7.45 -19.75
C GLY A 136 -5.76 -6.71 -19.30
N CYS A 137 -6.15 -5.64 -19.98
CA CYS A 137 -7.37 -4.91 -19.68
C CYS A 137 -8.54 -5.42 -20.54
N THR A 138 -9.73 -5.52 -19.96
CA THR A 138 -10.95 -5.90 -20.68
C THR A 138 -11.83 -4.69 -20.90
N ALA A 139 -12.17 -4.42 -22.17
CA ALA A 139 -13.18 -3.43 -22.52
C ALA A 139 -14.58 -4.04 -22.37
N ILE A 140 -15.45 -3.36 -21.62
CA ILE A 140 -16.85 -3.75 -21.42
C ILE A 140 -17.73 -2.65 -22.02
N ASP A 141 -18.43 -2.99 -23.09
CA ASP A 141 -19.43 -2.12 -23.70
C ASP A 141 -20.77 -2.32 -23.00
N LEU A 142 -21.33 -1.22 -22.49
CA LEU A 142 -22.54 -1.19 -21.68
C LEU A 142 -23.55 -0.26 -22.33
N VAL A 143 -24.84 -0.58 -22.21
CA VAL A 143 -25.94 0.31 -22.64
C VAL A 143 -26.96 0.44 -21.54
N ALA A 144 -27.55 1.63 -21.38
CA ALA A 144 -28.67 1.80 -20.46
C ALA A 144 -29.83 0.86 -20.82
N ILE A 145 -30.43 0.19 -19.83
CA ILE A 145 -31.56 -0.72 -20.08
C ILE A 145 -32.78 0.03 -20.65
N THR A 146 -32.95 1.30 -20.27
CA THR A 146 -34.08 2.16 -20.66
C THR A 146 -33.73 3.26 -21.65
N GLY A 147 -32.57 3.20 -22.32
CA GLY A 147 -32.13 4.23 -23.26
C GLY A 147 -31.13 3.72 -24.31
N ASP A 148 -30.73 4.62 -25.22
CA ASP A 148 -29.86 4.30 -26.35
C ASP A 148 -28.41 4.78 -26.15
N HIS A 149 -28.05 5.19 -24.94
CA HIS A 149 -26.70 5.66 -24.62
C HIS A 149 -25.81 4.45 -24.28
N GLY A 150 -24.84 4.19 -25.16
CA GLY A 150 -23.77 3.24 -24.93
C GLY A 150 -22.56 3.91 -24.28
N GLU A 151 -21.96 3.23 -23.32
CA GLU A 151 -20.76 3.64 -22.61
C GLU A 151 -19.77 2.48 -22.59
N ARG A 152 -18.48 2.80 -22.60
CA ARG A 152 -17.41 1.80 -22.49
C ARG A 152 -16.62 2.06 -21.23
N MET A 153 -16.34 0.99 -20.49
CA MET A 153 -15.36 0.99 -19.41
C MET A 153 -14.25 -0.02 -19.70
N TYR A 154 -13.13 0.16 -19.01
CA TYR A 154 -11.98 -0.74 -19.08
C TYR A 154 -11.68 -1.23 -17.68
N LEU A 155 -11.47 -2.54 -17.53
CA LEU A 155 -11.05 -3.19 -16.28
C LEU A 155 -9.74 -3.94 -16.51
N CYS A 156 -8.67 -3.49 -15.89
CA CYS A 156 -7.39 -4.18 -15.84
C CYS A 156 -7.36 -4.98 -14.54
N THR A 157 -7.43 -6.30 -14.67
CA THR A 157 -7.47 -7.23 -13.53
C THR A 157 -6.55 -8.41 -13.83
N PRO A 158 -6.02 -9.10 -12.81
CA PRO A 158 -5.40 -10.40 -13.01
C PRO A 158 -6.31 -11.34 -13.82
N PRO A 159 -5.76 -12.33 -14.54
CA PRO A 159 -6.53 -13.23 -15.38
C PRO A 159 -7.64 -13.92 -14.57
N LEU A 160 -8.87 -13.47 -14.79
CA LEU A 160 -10.06 -14.02 -14.18
C LEU A 160 -11.15 -14.09 -15.25
N GLU A 161 -11.95 -15.14 -15.21
CA GLU A 161 -13.11 -15.24 -16.08
C GLU A 161 -14.15 -14.21 -15.62
N LEU A 162 -14.47 -13.24 -16.48
CA LEU A 162 -15.57 -12.32 -16.24
C LEU A 162 -16.87 -13.13 -16.19
N PRO A 163 -17.70 -12.97 -15.15
CA PRO A 163 -18.86 -13.83 -14.97
C PRO A 163 -20.08 -13.37 -15.78
N PHE A 164 -19.90 -12.44 -16.73
CA PHE A 164 -20.99 -11.84 -17.51
C PHE A 164 -20.87 -12.18 -18.99
N ALA A 165 -22.00 -12.50 -19.59
CA ALA A 165 -22.16 -12.71 -21.02
C ALA A 165 -22.79 -11.48 -21.70
N VAL A 166 -22.60 -11.40 -23.03
CA VAL A 166 -23.33 -10.43 -23.85
C VAL A 166 -24.84 -10.67 -23.72
N GLY A 167 -25.57 -9.60 -23.41
CA GLY A 167 -27.02 -9.62 -23.19
C GLY A 167 -27.42 -9.52 -21.72
N ASP A 168 -26.51 -9.82 -20.79
CA ASP A 168 -26.80 -9.78 -19.36
C ASP A 168 -27.17 -8.37 -18.89
N ALA A 169 -28.21 -8.28 -18.08
CA ALA A 169 -28.50 -7.07 -17.31
C ALA A 169 -27.60 -7.05 -16.08
N VAL A 170 -26.92 -5.93 -15.85
CA VAL A 170 -26.01 -5.74 -14.73
C VAL A 170 -26.29 -4.41 -14.03
N GLN A 171 -25.99 -4.34 -12.75
CA GLN A 171 -25.90 -3.09 -12.00
C GLN A 171 -24.43 -2.80 -11.74
N VAL A 172 -23.95 -1.65 -12.19
CA VAL A 172 -22.60 -1.17 -11.90
C VAL A 172 -22.67 -0.12 -10.80
N ARG A 173 -21.85 -0.27 -9.76
CA ARG A 173 -21.73 0.64 -8.61
C ARG A 173 -20.28 0.98 -8.35
N ARG A 174 -20.06 2.17 -7.77
CA ARG A 174 -18.81 2.53 -7.11
C ARG A 174 -19.06 2.56 -5.61
N GLU A 175 -18.16 1.95 -4.86
CA GLU A 175 -18.16 1.99 -3.41
C GLU A 175 -16.89 2.67 -2.93
N TYR A 176 -17.03 3.50 -1.89
CA TYR A 176 -15.93 4.25 -1.30
C TYR A 176 -15.94 4.00 0.20
N ALA A 177 -14.79 3.58 0.74
CA ALA A 177 -14.51 3.60 2.17
C ALA A 177 -13.60 4.80 2.50
N SER A 178 -13.16 4.90 3.75
CA SER A 178 -12.22 5.94 4.20
C SER A 178 -10.91 5.96 3.39
N SER A 179 -10.46 4.79 2.95
CA SER A 179 -9.14 4.61 2.35
C SER A 179 -9.12 3.60 1.20
N SER A 180 -10.29 3.21 0.68
CA SER A 180 -10.42 2.28 -0.44
C SER A 180 -11.55 2.64 -1.38
N GLU A 181 -11.43 2.18 -2.62
CA GLU A 181 -12.44 2.31 -3.66
C GLU A 181 -12.69 0.93 -4.29
N SER A 182 -13.95 0.65 -4.63
CA SER A 182 -14.32 -0.54 -5.38
C SER A 182 -15.27 -0.23 -6.53
N VAL A 183 -15.12 -0.96 -7.63
CA VAL A 183 -16.13 -1.12 -8.68
C VAL A 183 -16.81 -2.46 -8.48
N VAL A 184 -18.14 -2.44 -8.39
CA VAL A 184 -18.96 -3.63 -8.21
C VAL A 184 -19.90 -3.77 -9.39
N ILE A 185 -19.85 -4.92 -10.07
CA ILE A 185 -20.76 -5.27 -11.16
C ILE A 185 -21.58 -6.46 -10.72
N THR A 186 -22.89 -6.28 -10.60
CA THR A 186 -23.81 -7.29 -10.09
C THR A 186 -24.74 -7.73 -11.22
N GLN A 187 -24.82 -9.02 -11.55
CA GLN A 187 -25.79 -9.52 -12.52
C GLN A 187 -27.20 -9.40 -11.94
N LEU A 188 -28.10 -8.81 -12.71
CA LEU A 188 -29.51 -8.62 -12.35
C LEU A 188 -30.35 -9.78 -12.89
N GLY A 189 -31.36 -10.17 -12.13
CA GLY A 189 -32.40 -11.10 -12.59
C GLY A 189 -33.37 -10.45 -13.60
N ASP A 190 -34.34 -11.23 -14.06
CA ASP A 190 -35.36 -10.79 -15.03
C ASP A 190 -36.22 -9.61 -14.53
N ASP A 191 -36.37 -9.46 -13.22
CA ASP A 191 -37.09 -8.36 -12.57
C ASP A 191 -36.23 -7.09 -12.38
N LEU A 192 -34.98 -7.13 -12.84
CA LEU A 192 -33.97 -6.07 -12.71
C LEU A 192 -33.65 -5.70 -11.24
N GLN A 193 -33.82 -6.65 -10.31
CA GLN A 193 -33.45 -6.48 -8.91
C GLN A 193 -32.17 -7.26 -8.56
N PRO A 194 -31.35 -6.75 -7.63
CA PRO A 194 -30.13 -7.40 -7.18
C PRO A 194 -30.36 -8.38 -6.01
N ALA A 195 -31.61 -8.79 -5.74
CA ALA A 195 -31.98 -9.39 -4.45
C ALA A 195 -31.20 -10.69 -4.13
N GLN A 196 -30.79 -11.44 -5.16
CA GLN A 196 -29.77 -12.49 -5.07
C GLN A 196 -28.99 -12.51 -6.40
N PRO A 197 -27.74 -12.05 -6.43
CA PRO A 197 -27.01 -11.98 -7.68
C PRO A 197 -26.59 -13.37 -8.14
N LEU A 198 -26.98 -13.73 -9.36
CA LEU A 198 -26.49 -14.93 -10.04
C LEU A 198 -24.96 -14.90 -10.16
N ALA A 199 -24.42 -13.71 -10.41
CA ALA A 199 -23.00 -13.45 -10.34
C ALA A 199 -22.71 -12.01 -9.91
N GLU A 200 -21.55 -11.80 -9.27
CA GLU A 200 -21.07 -10.47 -8.90
C GLU A 200 -19.54 -10.41 -9.08
N LEU A 201 -19.04 -9.28 -9.58
CA LEU A 201 -17.62 -8.96 -9.70
C LEU A 201 -17.30 -7.76 -8.83
N TRP A 202 -16.28 -7.92 -7.98
CA TRP A 202 -15.68 -6.86 -7.18
C TRP A 202 -14.26 -6.61 -7.67
N VAL A 203 -13.93 -5.36 -7.96
CA VAL A 203 -12.56 -4.91 -8.22
C VAL A 203 -12.29 -3.78 -7.23
N SER A 204 -11.31 -3.97 -6.35
CA SER A 204 -11.06 -3.07 -5.22
C SER A 204 -9.58 -2.70 -5.13
N ARG A 205 -9.30 -1.45 -4.78
CA ARG A 205 -7.96 -0.94 -4.45
C ARG A 205 -8.01 0.01 -3.25
N GLY A 206 -7.02 -0.06 -2.36
CA GLY A 206 -6.93 0.84 -1.22
C GLY A 206 -6.17 0.29 -0.02
N ALA A 207 -6.29 0.97 1.12
CA ALA A 207 -5.65 0.56 2.37
C ALA A 207 -6.47 -0.39 3.25
N GLU A 208 -7.66 -0.78 2.77
CA GLU A 208 -8.58 -1.67 3.47
C GLU A 208 -9.06 -2.76 2.50
N ALA A 209 -9.16 -4.00 2.99
CA ALA A 209 -9.76 -5.08 2.21
C ALA A 209 -11.27 -4.83 2.00
N PRO A 210 -11.86 -5.19 0.84
CA PRO A 210 -13.26 -4.96 0.57
C PRO A 210 -14.18 -5.79 1.47
N ALA A 211 -15.35 -5.26 1.81
CA ALA A 211 -16.36 -5.99 2.58
C ALA A 211 -17.18 -6.92 1.66
N LEU A 212 -16.66 -8.13 1.43
CA LEU A 212 -17.34 -9.14 0.61
C LEU A 212 -18.46 -9.84 1.40
N PRO A 213 -19.70 -9.94 0.87
CA PRO A 213 -20.80 -10.60 1.57
C PRO A 213 -20.47 -12.05 1.99
N GLY A 214 -20.62 -12.34 3.28
CA GLY A 214 -20.42 -13.68 3.85
C GLY A 214 -18.95 -14.08 4.07
N LEU A 215 -17.99 -13.28 3.59
CA LEU A 215 -16.56 -13.50 3.83
C LEU A 215 -16.03 -12.54 4.89
N GLU A 216 -15.14 -13.07 5.73
CA GLU A 216 -14.28 -12.32 6.64
C GLU A 216 -12.87 -12.30 6.03
N LEU A 217 -12.37 -11.11 5.74
CA LEU A 217 -11.03 -10.90 5.21
C LEU A 217 -10.11 -10.35 6.29
N SER A 218 -8.92 -10.92 6.42
CA SER A 218 -7.89 -10.46 7.35
C SER A 218 -6.56 -10.29 6.62
N VAL A 219 -5.99 -9.10 6.71
CA VAL A 219 -4.69 -8.78 6.12
C VAL A 219 -3.61 -9.18 7.10
N VAL A 220 -2.64 -9.98 6.65
CA VAL A 220 -1.55 -10.49 7.49
C VAL A 220 -0.22 -10.33 6.78
N PRO A 221 0.87 -9.96 7.47
CA PRO A 221 2.21 -9.97 6.89
C PRO A 221 2.59 -11.36 6.38
N VAL A 222 3.27 -11.43 5.24
CA VAL A 222 3.80 -12.69 4.73
C VAL A 222 4.96 -13.14 5.63
N TYR A 223 4.87 -14.37 6.13
CA TYR A 223 5.90 -14.91 7.02
C TYR A 223 7.28 -14.92 6.34
N GLY A 224 8.28 -14.33 7.00
CA GLY A 224 9.64 -14.23 6.49
C GLY A 224 9.88 -13.07 5.52
N CYS A 225 8.84 -12.32 5.15
CA CYS A 225 8.98 -11.06 4.43
C CYS A 225 9.15 -9.91 5.44
N GLU A 226 10.41 -9.68 5.80
CA GLU A 226 10.80 -8.51 6.57
C GLU A 226 10.60 -7.22 5.76
N TRP A 227 10.61 -6.10 6.46
CA TRP A 227 10.61 -4.78 5.83
C TRP A 227 11.82 -4.61 4.91
N ALA A 228 11.56 -4.04 3.74
CA ALA A 228 12.50 -3.81 2.67
C ALA A 228 12.29 -2.40 2.08
N SER A 229 13.28 -1.88 1.36
CA SER A 229 13.10 -0.66 0.59
C SER A 229 12.66 -1.01 -0.83
N ASP A 230 11.71 -0.27 -1.36
CA ASP A 230 11.44 -0.25 -2.79
C ASP A 230 12.39 0.74 -3.52
N PRO A 231 12.37 0.80 -4.87
CA PRO A 231 13.17 1.74 -5.65
C PRO A 231 12.83 3.23 -5.42
N CYS A 232 11.63 3.53 -4.93
CA CYS A 232 11.20 4.85 -4.51
C CYS A 232 11.70 5.21 -3.09
N GLY A 233 12.39 4.29 -2.42
CA GLY A 233 12.86 4.46 -1.04
C GLY A 233 11.81 4.10 0.01
N ALA A 234 10.56 3.78 -0.37
CA ALA A 234 9.51 3.43 0.57
C ALA A 234 9.89 2.16 1.34
N ALA A 235 9.58 2.15 2.64
CA ALA A 235 9.79 0.98 3.48
C ALA A 235 8.53 0.13 3.48
N VAL A 236 8.61 -1.04 2.85
CA VAL A 236 7.47 -1.90 2.57
C VAL A 236 7.72 -3.34 2.97
N ARG A 237 6.65 -4.08 3.25
CA ARG A 237 6.70 -5.55 3.37
C ARG A 237 5.50 -6.18 2.67
N GLY A 238 5.69 -7.37 2.11
CA GLY A 238 4.59 -8.11 1.50
C GLY A 238 3.53 -8.51 2.53
N VAL A 239 2.26 -8.34 2.17
CA VAL A 239 1.13 -8.87 2.92
C VAL A 239 0.33 -9.86 2.08
N SER A 240 -0.42 -10.69 2.77
CA SER A 240 -1.36 -11.65 2.21
C SER A 240 -2.71 -11.43 2.87
N VAL A 241 -3.76 -11.95 2.25
CA VAL A 241 -5.12 -11.88 2.80
C VAL A 241 -5.57 -13.28 3.13
N VAL A 242 -6.01 -13.50 4.37
CA VAL A 242 -6.72 -14.70 4.77
C VAL A 242 -8.20 -14.44 4.60
N LEU A 243 -8.87 -15.25 3.79
CA LEU A 243 -10.32 -15.28 3.70
C LEU A 243 -10.87 -16.45 4.52
N GLY A 244 -12.08 -16.28 5.03
CA GLY A 244 -12.89 -17.32 5.65
C GLY A 244 -14.30 -16.78 5.87
N GLY A 245 -15.13 -17.47 6.65
CA GLY A 245 -16.44 -16.96 7.05
C GLY A 245 -17.43 -18.07 7.35
N PRO A 246 -18.65 -17.72 7.80
CA PRO A 246 -19.70 -18.71 8.02
C PRO A 246 -19.99 -19.49 6.72
N GLY A 247 -19.71 -20.79 6.73
CA GLY A 247 -19.92 -21.67 5.59
C GLY A 247 -18.79 -21.71 4.56
N TYR A 248 -17.73 -20.92 4.72
CA TYR A 248 -16.57 -20.90 3.83
C TYR A 248 -15.31 -21.39 4.53
N ASP A 249 -14.56 -22.28 3.87
CA ASP A 249 -13.26 -22.72 4.36
C ASP A 249 -12.26 -21.58 4.38
N ALA A 250 -11.43 -21.53 5.43
CA ALA A 250 -10.38 -20.54 5.53
C ALA A 250 -9.24 -20.83 4.54
N ALA A 251 -8.81 -19.82 3.80
CA ALA A 251 -7.73 -19.92 2.84
C ALA A 251 -6.86 -18.67 2.87
N GLN A 252 -5.55 -18.86 2.70
CA GLN A 252 -4.60 -17.76 2.54
C GLN A 252 -4.41 -17.48 1.06
N LEU A 253 -4.63 -16.23 0.64
CA LEU A 253 -4.47 -15.77 -0.72
C LEU A 253 -2.99 -15.52 -1.02
N SER A 254 -2.51 -16.16 -2.08
CA SER A 254 -1.23 -15.81 -2.69
C SER A 254 -1.46 -14.75 -3.77
N ILE A 255 -0.53 -13.82 -3.89
CA ILE A 255 -0.52 -12.81 -4.93
C ILE A 255 -0.62 -13.48 -6.31
N GLY A 256 -1.49 -12.95 -7.18
CA GLY A 256 -1.69 -13.40 -8.56
C GLY A 256 -2.33 -14.79 -8.71
N VAL A 257 -2.68 -15.46 -7.61
CA VAL A 257 -3.28 -16.80 -7.63
C VAL A 257 -4.75 -16.71 -7.23
N ALA A 258 -5.63 -17.07 -8.16
CA ALA A 258 -7.05 -17.21 -7.90
C ALA A 258 -7.31 -18.36 -6.93
N THR A 259 -8.06 -18.08 -5.86
CA THR A 259 -8.46 -19.05 -4.84
C THR A 259 -9.98 -19.11 -4.81
N THR A 260 -10.54 -20.30 -5.01
CA THR A 260 -11.99 -20.54 -4.97
C THR A 260 -12.40 -21.18 -3.65
N SER A 261 -13.42 -20.62 -2.99
CA SER A 261 -14.07 -21.16 -1.80
C SER A 261 -15.58 -21.27 -2.05
N GLY A 262 -16.15 -22.44 -1.74
CA GLY A 262 -17.58 -22.71 -1.89
C GLY A 262 -18.28 -22.78 -0.55
N SER A 263 -19.53 -22.30 -0.50
CA SER A 263 -20.40 -22.44 0.65
C SER A 263 -21.11 -23.80 0.65
N SER A 264 -21.61 -24.23 1.80
CA SER A 264 -22.48 -25.41 1.88
C SER A 264 -23.83 -25.23 1.16
N GLU A 265 -24.20 -24.00 0.85
CA GLU A 265 -25.46 -23.64 0.18
C GLU A 265 -25.31 -23.58 -1.36
N GLY A 266 -24.08 -23.71 -1.87
CA GLY A 266 -23.78 -23.76 -3.31
C GLY A 266 -23.23 -22.45 -3.89
N ASP A 267 -23.13 -21.40 -3.08
CA ASP A 267 -22.45 -20.16 -3.49
C ASP A 267 -20.95 -20.39 -3.62
N THR A 268 -20.30 -19.67 -4.52
CA THR A 268 -18.85 -19.74 -4.68
C THR A 268 -18.24 -18.37 -4.80
N TRP A 269 -17.10 -18.18 -4.16
CA TRP A 269 -16.24 -17.02 -4.32
C TRP A 269 -14.93 -17.45 -4.94
N THR A 270 -14.51 -16.80 -6.02
CA THR A 270 -13.15 -16.87 -6.54
C THR A 270 -12.47 -15.53 -6.30
N VAL A 271 -11.45 -15.52 -5.45
CA VAL A 271 -10.77 -14.29 -5.02
C VAL A 271 -9.31 -14.34 -5.45
N THR A 272 -8.82 -13.25 -6.01
CA THR A 272 -7.43 -13.04 -6.39
C THR A 272 -6.90 -11.80 -5.69
N LEU A 273 -5.81 -11.94 -4.96
CA LEU A 273 -5.02 -10.81 -4.46
C LEU A 273 -4.11 -10.34 -5.60
N ALA A 274 -4.43 -9.20 -6.18
CA ALA A 274 -3.62 -8.62 -7.27
C ALA A 274 -2.37 -7.96 -6.70
N HIS A 275 -2.52 -7.17 -5.63
CA HIS A 275 -1.45 -6.48 -4.95
C HIS A 275 -1.62 -6.54 -3.43
N GLY A 276 -0.53 -6.67 -2.69
CA GLY A 276 -0.56 -6.73 -1.22
C GLY A 276 0.75 -6.30 -0.58
N GLN A 277 0.79 -5.07 -0.08
CA GLN A 277 1.91 -4.54 0.70
C GLN A 277 1.46 -3.80 1.95
N GLU A 278 2.35 -3.66 2.92
CA GLU A 278 2.24 -2.71 4.02
C GLU A 278 3.39 -1.72 3.92
N ARG A 279 3.11 -0.44 4.17
CA ARG A 279 3.99 0.70 4.00
C ARG A 279 4.21 1.38 5.35
N ALA A 280 5.46 1.42 5.79
CA ALA A 280 5.88 2.12 7.00
C ALA A 280 6.54 3.47 6.70
N VAL A 281 7.06 3.63 5.48
CA VAL A 281 7.62 4.88 4.97
C VAL A 281 7.19 5.02 3.52
N LEU A 282 6.84 6.23 3.08
CA LEU A 282 6.32 6.52 1.75
C LEU A 282 6.99 7.77 1.20
N ASP A 283 7.31 7.75 -0.09
CA ASP A 283 7.55 8.93 -0.91
C ASP A 283 6.34 9.08 -1.85
N ASP A 284 5.49 10.06 -1.58
CA ASP A 284 4.22 10.27 -2.30
C ASP A 284 4.42 10.77 -3.73
N GLU A 285 5.59 11.31 -4.08
CA GLU A 285 5.89 11.72 -5.46
C GLU A 285 6.20 10.53 -6.37
N CYS A 286 6.65 9.41 -5.79
CA CYS A 286 7.11 8.23 -6.52
C CYS A 286 6.17 7.02 -6.37
N SER A 287 5.48 6.90 -5.23
CA SER A 287 4.65 5.73 -4.95
C SER A 287 3.39 5.68 -5.81
N VAL A 288 3.07 4.49 -6.31
CA VAL A 288 1.76 4.19 -6.92
C VAL A 288 0.81 3.69 -5.83
N GLY A 289 -0.50 3.91 -5.94
CA GLY A 289 -1.49 3.39 -4.99
C GLY A 289 -1.96 4.43 -3.96
N PRO A 290 -2.33 4.02 -2.74
CA PRO A 290 -2.79 4.95 -1.72
C PRO A 290 -1.69 5.93 -1.26
N ASP A 291 -2.03 7.22 -1.15
CA ASP A 291 -1.17 8.31 -0.67
C ASP A 291 -0.94 8.29 0.86
N GLY A 292 -0.87 7.10 1.46
CA GLY A 292 -0.88 6.92 2.91
C GLY A 292 -0.04 5.74 3.38
N LEU A 293 0.29 5.79 4.67
CA LEU A 293 0.90 4.66 5.39
C LEU A 293 -0.14 3.59 5.69
N GLY A 294 0.32 2.37 5.97
CA GLY A 294 -0.55 1.22 6.23
C GLY A 294 -0.58 0.30 5.03
N TYR A 295 -1.72 -0.35 4.78
CA TYR A 295 -1.80 -1.34 3.72
C TYR A 295 -1.98 -0.69 2.34
N ASP A 296 -1.53 -1.39 1.31
CA ASP A 296 -1.87 -1.18 -0.09
C ASP A 296 -2.31 -2.54 -0.64
N ILE A 297 -3.61 -2.67 -0.87
CA ILE A 297 -4.27 -3.93 -1.18
C ILE A 297 -5.12 -3.73 -2.41
N GLU A 298 -4.95 -4.65 -3.35
CA GLU A 298 -5.76 -4.70 -4.55
C GLU A 298 -6.29 -6.12 -4.74
N MET A 299 -7.60 -6.21 -4.90
CA MET A 299 -8.30 -7.49 -4.91
C MET A 299 -9.35 -7.53 -6.00
N VAL A 300 -9.49 -8.71 -6.59
CA VAL A 300 -10.57 -9.04 -7.51
C VAL A 300 -11.30 -10.24 -6.96
N ALA A 301 -12.62 -10.14 -6.82
CA ALA A 301 -13.45 -11.24 -6.32
C ALA A 301 -14.65 -11.44 -7.24
N VAL A 302 -14.89 -12.69 -7.64
CA VAL A 302 -16.10 -13.10 -8.35
C VAL A 302 -16.92 -14.00 -7.47
N HIS A 303 -18.18 -13.65 -7.30
CA HIS A 303 -19.20 -14.45 -6.67
C HIS A 303 -20.07 -15.11 -7.75
N HIS A 304 -20.40 -16.38 -7.54
CA HIS A 304 -21.53 -17.03 -8.22
C HIS A 304 -22.50 -17.53 -7.17
N GLY A 305 -23.75 -17.09 -7.28
CA GLY A 305 -24.82 -17.59 -6.42
C GLY A 305 -25.16 -19.05 -6.73
N ALA A 306 -25.76 -19.73 -5.75
CA ALA A 306 -26.29 -21.07 -5.94
C ALA A 306 -27.24 -21.13 -7.15
N GLN A 307 -27.00 -22.08 -8.07
CA GLN A 307 -27.92 -22.34 -9.18
C GLN A 307 -29.10 -23.16 -8.66
N GLU A 308 -30.31 -22.59 -8.70
CA GLU A 308 -31.57 -23.31 -8.45
C GLU A 308 -31.92 -24.32 -9.55
#